data_AF-A0A7X7VTG3-F1
#
_entry.id   AF-A0A7X7VTG3-F1
#
_cell.length_a   1.000
_cell.length_b   1.000
_cell.length_c   1.000
_cell.angle_alpha   90.00
_cell.angle_beta   90.00
_cell.angle_gamma   90.00
#
_symmetry.space_group_name_H-M   'P 1'
#
loop_
_entity.id
_entity.type
_entity.pdbx_description
1 polymer ?
#
loop_
_entity_poly.entity_id
_entity_poly.type
_entity_poly.pdbx_seq_one_letter_code
_entity_poly.pdbx_strand_id
1 'polypeptide(L)'
;MSLSLVGSWNKFGYDKLTDPDTGQVRLDDEYIIANATLEYTPTAVFKVTLGSGFSSYELAGSSATLNYYGNLRYEFRPEWFAFVGIKSAQTQTEASTWNNPTGEFQRNLHTAYAKLSVTF
;
A
#
# COMPACT_ATOMS: atom_id res chain seq x y z
N MET A 1 -25.84 -3.81 -6.43
CA MET A 1 -24.54 -3.18 -6.75
C MET A 1 -24.06 -2.43 -5.53
N SER A 2 -22.79 -2.58 -5.16
CA SER A 2 -22.16 -1.81 -4.09
C SER A 2 -20.77 -1.32 -4.47
N LEU A 3 -20.40 -0.15 -3.96
CA LEU A 3 -19.10 0.48 -4.09
C LEU A 3 -18.67 0.93 -2.69
N SER A 4 -17.44 0.61 -2.30
CA SER A 4 -16.86 1.03 -1.02
C SER A 4 -15.44 1.55 -1.25
N LEU A 5 -15.15 2.72 -0.72
CA LEU A 5 -13.80 3.31 -0.69
C LEU A 5 -13.44 3.54 0.77
N VAL A 6 -12.37 2.91 1.22
CA VAL A 6 -11.84 3.06 2.57
C VAL A 6 -10.41 3.57 2.47
N GLY A 7 -10.12 4.66 3.17
CA GLY A 7 -8.79 5.23 3.29
C GLY A 7 -8.38 5.33 4.76
N SER A 8 -7.09 5.22 5.02
CA SER A 8 -6.50 5.52 6.33
C SER A 8 -5.17 6.24 6.14
N TRP A 9 -4.87 7.15 7.06
CA TRP A 9 -3.60 7.85 7.13
C TRP A 9 -3.21 7.94 8.59
N ASN A 10 -2.02 7.43 8.92
CA ASN A 10 -1.46 7.47 10.26
C ASN A 10 -0.08 8.09 10.20
N LYS A 11 0.19 9.03 11.11
CA LYS A 11 1.50 9.63 11.32
C LYS A 11 2.06 9.07 12.63
N PHE A 12 3.30 8.62 12.58
CA PHE A 12 4.06 8.10 13.72
C PHE A 12 5.30 8.97 13.90
N GLY A 13 5.72 9.18 15.13
CA GLY A 13 6.89 9.99 15.47
C GLY A 13 6.94 10.27 16.97
N TYR A 14 8.06 10.80 17.42
CA TYR A 14 8.27 11.19 18.81
C TYR A 14 8.19 12.71 18.98
N ASP A 15 7.80 13.14 20.18
CA ASP A 15 7.89 14.55 20.55
C ASP A 15 9.35 15.00 20.52
N LYS A 16 9.59 16.19 19.97
CA LYS A 16 10.92 16.78 19.91
C LYS A 16 11.35 17.17 21.33
N LEU A 17 12.31 16.44 21.89
CA LEU A 17 12.93 16.82 23.16
C LEU A 17 14.06 17.81 22.89
N THR A 18 13.98 18.99 23.52
CA THR A 18 15.05 19.99 23.48
C THR A 18 15.89 19.81 24.74
N ASP A 19 17.13 19.35 24.59
CA ASP A 19 18.10 19.31 25.68
C ASP A 19 18.78 20.69 25.81
N PRO A 20 18.66 21.40 26.95
CA PRO A 20 19.24 22.72 27.14
C PRO A 20 20.78 22.73 27.29
N ASP A 21 21.44 21.60 27.56
CA ASP A 21 22.88 21.55 27.84
C ASP A 21 23.73 21.04 26.65
N THR A 22 23.17 20.21 25.76
CA THR A 22 23.93 19.59 24.64
C THR A 22 23.51 20.05 23.24
N GLY A 23 22.48 20.88 23.13
CA GLY A 23 21.82 21.16 21.86
C GLY A 23 20.80 20.07 21.50
N GLN A 24 19.80 20.45 20.68
CA GLN A 24 18.65 19.62 20.32
C GLN A 24 19.03 18.19 19.91
N VAL A 25 18.62 17.18 20.68
CA VAL A 25 18.68 15.78 20.25
C VAL A 25 17.35 15.47 19.56
N ARG A 26 17.34 15.59 18.23
CA ARG A 26 16.21 15.16 17.41
C ARG A 26 16.25 13.64 17.31
N LEU A 27 15.37 12.96 18.06
CA LEU A 27 15.05 11.55 17.83
C LEU A 27 14.20 11.49 16.54
N ASP A 28 14.86 11.62 15.38
CA ASP A 28 14.20 11.59 14.08
C ASP A 28 13.83 10.14 13.77
N ASP A 29 12.54 9.92 13.51
CA ASP A 29 11.99 8.90 12.60
C ASP A 29 10.47 9.14 12.54
N GLU A 30 10.07 10.37 12.19
CA GLU A 30 8.67 10.64 11.88
C GLU A 30 8.33 10.01 10.54
N TYR A 31 7.32 9.15 10.49
CA TYR A 31 6.90 8.51 9.25
C TYR A 31 5.38 8.45 9.14
N ILE A 32 4.93 8.32 7.90
CA ILE A 32 3.52 8.23 7.54
C ILE A 32 3.26 6.85 6.95
N ILE A 33 2.09 6.30 7.29
CA ILE A 33 1.49 5.17 6.57
C ILE A 33 0.13 5.60 6.05
N ALA A 34 -0.05 5.51 4.73
CA ALA A 34 -1.32 5.80 4.06
C ALA A 34 -1.79 4.56 3.30
N ASN A 35 -3.05 4.15 3.48
CA ASN A 35 -3.64 3.04 2.74
C ASN A 35 -4.96 3.45 2.13
N ALA A 36 -5.24 2.95 0.94
CA ALA A 36 -6.53 3.09 0.29
C ALA A 36 -6.99 1.73 -0.26
N THR A 37 -8.27 1.43 -0.15
CA THR A 37 -8.89 0.23 -0.72
C THR A 37 -10.22 0.61 -1.36
N LEU A 38 -10.39 0.21 -2.61
CA LEU A 38 -11.61 0.35 -3.39
C LEU A 38 -12.18 -1.04 -3.64
N GLU A 39 -13.41 -1.26 -3.20
CA GLU A 39 -14.15 -2.47 -3.46
C GLU A 39 -15.39 -2.17 -4.31
N TYR A 40 -15.55 -2.88 -5.41
CA TYR A 40 -16.69 -2.73 -6.31
C TYR A 40 -17.34 -4.09 -6.58
N THR A 41 -18.63 -4.20 -6.24
CA THR A 41 -19.42 -5.42 -6.40
C THR A 41 -20.64 -5.11 -7.28
N PRO A 42 -20.50 -5.20 -8.62
CA PRO A 42 -21.61 -4.93 -9.54
C PRO A 42 -22.73 -5.96 -9.40
N THR A 43 -22.38 -7.23 -9.19
CA THR A 43 -23.31 -8.37 -9.07
C THR A 43 -22.93 -9.23 -7.87
N ALA A 44 -23.84 -10.09 -7.39
CA ALA A 44 -23.54 -10.98 -6.27
C ALA A 44 -22.36 -11.94 -6.54
N VAL A 45 -22.17 -12.30 -7.81
CA VAL A 45 -21.14 -13.26 -8.25
C VAL A 45 -19.81 -12.60 -8.61
N PHE A 46 -19.73 -11.28 -8.75
CA PHE A 46 -18.50 -10.62 -9.21
C PHE A 46 -18.09 -9.48 -8.28
N LYS A 47 -16.83 -9.49 -7.85
CA LYS A 47 -16.23 -8.45 -7.02
C LYS A 47 -14.85 -8.07 -7.55
N VAL A 48 -14.59 -6.77 -7.58
CA VAL A 48 -13.29 -6.15 -7.84
C VAL A 48 -12.80 -5.52 -6.56
N THR A 49 -11.54 -5.76 -6.20
CA THR A 49 -10.85 -5.10 -5.10
C THR A 49 -9.55 -4.52 -5.63
N LEU A 50 -9.35 -3.22 -5.45
CA LEU A 50 -8.09 -2.53 -5.70
C LEU A 50 -7.61 -1.95 -4.39
N GLY A 51 -6.30 -1.91 -4.16
CA GLY A 51 -5.77 -1.20 -3.03
C GLY A 51 -4.35 -0.73 -3.23
N SER A 52 -3.99 0.29 -2.47
CA SER A 52 -2.65 0.87 -2.42
C SER A 52 -2.24 1.11 -0.98
N GLY A 53 -0.93 1.07 -0.74
CA GLY A 53 -0.31 1.38 0.53
C GLY A 53 0.96 2.17 0.30
N PHE A 54 1.16 3.22 1.06
CA PHE A 54 2.35 4.07 1.05
C PHE A 54 2.91 4.14 2.46
N SER A 55 4.23 4.04 2.58
CA SER A 55 4.95 4.29 3.82
C SER A 55 6.17 5.15 3.55
N SER A 56 6.33 6.25 4.29
CA SER A 56 7.52 7.10 4.23
C SER A 56 8.58 6.69 5.27
N TYR A 57 8.52 5.46 5.75
CA TYR A 57 9.48 4.99 6.73
C TYR A 57 10.83 4.76 6.05
N GLU A 58 11.84 5.48 6.52
CA GLU A 58 13.18 5.41 5.97
C GLU A 58 13.90 4.15 6.49
N LEU A 59 14.49 3.41 5.57
CA LEU A 59 15.34 2.25 5.83
C LEU A 59 16.68 2.48 5.11
N ALA A 60 17.73 1.77 5.49
CA ALA A 60 19.03 1.88 4.82
C ALA A 60 18.89 1.61 3.30
N GLY A 61 18.99 2.68 2.49
CA GLY A 61 18.83 2.64 1.03
C GLY A 61 17.39 2.80 0.50
N SER A 62 16.44 3.22 1.35
CA SER A 62 15.03 3.39 0.99
C SER A 62 14.41 4.58 1.74
N SER A 63 13.89 5.57 1.03
CA SER A 63 13.17 6.70 1.62
C SER A 63 11.66 6.46 1.79
N ALA A 64 11.08 5.55 0.99
CA ALA A 64 9.67 5.21 1.06
C ALA A 64 9.36 3.86 0.41
N THR A 65 8.18 3.32 0.68
CA THR A 65 7.63 2.15 -0.01
C THR A 65 6.23 2.43 -0.52
N LEU A 66 5.94 1.93 -1.73
CA LEU A 66 4.66 2.04 -2.40
C LEU A 66 4.21 0.65 -2.86
N ASN A 67 3.05 0.22 -2.40
CA ASN A 67 2.46 -1.07 -2.72
C ASN A 67 1.12 -0.86 -3.42
N TYR A 68 0.80 -1.71 -4.38
CA TYR A 68 -0.51 -1.76 -5.00
C TYR A 68 -0.91 -3.18 -5.32
N TYR A 69 -2.20 -3.46 -5.18
CA TYR A 69 -2.76 -4.75 -5.50
C TYR A 69 -4.12 -4.60 -6.17
N GLY A 70 -4.45 -5.61 -6.97
CA GLY A 70 -5.76 -5.75 -7.59
C GLY A 70 -6.19 -7.21 -7.51
N ASN A 71 -7.48 -7.45 -7.30
CA ASN A 71 -8.06 -8.77 -7.26
C ASN A 71 -9.47 -8.75 -7.85
N LEU A 72 -9.73 -9.70 -8.73
CA LEU A 72 -11.03 -10.04 -9.28
C LEU A 72 -11.47 -11.34 -8.64
N ARG A 73 -12.69 -11.38 -8.12
CA ARG A 73 -13.37 -12.59 -7.66
C ARG A 73 -14.60 -12.80 -8.53
N TYR A 74 -14.72 -13.99 -9.12
CA TYR A 74 -15.91 -14.43 -9.84
C TYR A 74 -16.42 -15.76 -9.29
N GLU A 75 -17.70 -15.83 -8.98
CA GLU A 75 -18.42 -17.04 -8.58
C GLU A 75 -19.18 -17.59 -9.79
N PHE A 76 -18.74 -18.74 -10.31
CA PHE A 76 -19.31 -19.32 -11.54
C PHE A 76 -20.28 -20.48 -11.25
N ARG A 77 -20.29 -20.97 -10.01
CA ARG A 77 -21.26 -21.90 -9.44
C ARG A 77 -21.34 -21.59 -7.93
N PRO A 78 -22.48 -21.86 -7.23
CA PRO A 78 -22.54 -21.67 -5.79
C PRO A 78 -21.33 -22.28 -5.09
N GLU A 79 -20.62 -21.46 -4.31
CA GLU A 79 -19.41 -21.81 -3.56
C GLU A 79 -18.15 -22.11 -4.41
N TRP A 80 -18.20 -21.90 -5.72
CA TRP A 80 -17.06 -22.12 -6.63
C TRP A 80 -16.57 -20.79 -7.20
N PHE A 81 -15.31 -20.47 -6.90
CA PHE A 81 -14.73 -19.16 -7.15
C PHE A 81 -13.49 -19.22 -8.01
N ALA A 82 -13.37 -18.29 -8.94
CA ALA A 82 -12.16 -17.93 -9.64
C ALA A 82 -11.63 -16.59 -9.12
N PHE A 83 -10.33 -16.55 -8.85
CA PHE A 83 -9.62 -15.35 -8.42
C PHE A 83 -8.51 -15.05 -9.41
N VAL A 84 -8.40 -13.80 -9.83
CA VAL A 84 -7.28 -13.30 -10.64
C VAL A 84 -6.81 -12.01 -10.02
N GLY A 85 -5.52 -11.88 -9.76
CA GLY A 85 -5.01 -10.69 -9.12
C GLY A 85 -3.58 -10.35 -9.47
N ILE A 86 -3.23 -9.13 -9.14
CA ILE A 86 -1.89 -8.58 -9.27
C ILE A 86 -1.45 -8.02 -7.93
N LYS A 87 -0.15 -8.10 -7.67
CA LYS A 87 0.51 -7.43 -6.55
C LYS A 87 1.80 -6.81 -7.05
N SER A 88 2.08 -5.61 -6.58
CA SER A 88 3.33 -4.95 -6.86
C SER A 88 3.80 -4.15 -5.66
N ALA A 89 5.11 -4.07 -5.53
CA ALA A 89 5.80 -3.26 -4.55
C ALA A 89 6.91 -2.49 -5.23
N GLN A 90 7.05 -1.23 -4.85
CA GLN A 90 8.12 -0.33 -5.27
C GLN A 90 8.75 0.28 -4.02
N THR A 91 10.06 0.46 -4.05
CA THR A 91 10.80 1.19 -3.04
C THR A 91 11.34 2.46 -3.66
N GLN A 92 11.27 3.55 -2.93
CA GLN A 92 11.87 4.80 -3.32
C GLN A 92 13.34 4.81 -2.87
N THR A 93 14.28 4.85 -3.82
CA THR A 93 15.72 4.85 -3.56
C THR A 93 16.25 6.26 -3.33
N GLU A 94 15.67 7.26 -4.00
CA GLU A 94 15.96 8.67 -3.81
C GLU A 94 14.74 9.43 -3.29
N ALA A 95 14.91 10.14 -2.18
CA ALA A 95 13.85 10.93 -1.57
C ALA A 95 13.29 11.99 -2.54
N SER A 96 11.99 12.23 -2.43
CA SER A 96 11.32 13.29 -3.18
C SER A 96 11.88 14.66 -2.76
N THR A 97 12.30 15.46 -3.73
CA THR A 97 12.79 16.83 -3.52
C THR A 97 11.98 17.82 -4.34
N TRP A 98 12.14 19.12 -4.11
CA TRP A 98 11.40 20.10 -4.88
C TRP A 98 11.69 20.05 -6.39
N ASN A 99 12.94 19.69 -6.74
CA ASN A 99 13.39 19.56 -8.12
C ASN A 99 13.10 18.18 -8.73
N ASN A 100 12.85 17.16 -7.88
CA ASN A 100 12.42 15.83 -8.28
C ASN A 100 11.29 15.35 -7.36
N PRO A 101 10.04 15.79 -7.60
CA PRO A 101 8.92 15.54 -6.69
C PRO A 101 8.47 14.08 -6.66
N THR A 102 8.90 13.28 -7.64
CA THR A 102 8.65 11.82 -7.64
C THR A 102 9.81 11.03 -7.02
N GLY A 103 11.00 11.62 -6.88
CA GLY A 103 12.20 10.86 -6.55
C GLY A 103 12.48 9.75 -7.57
N GLU A 104 13.17 8.71 -7.14
CA GLU A 104 13.38 7.49 -7.94
C GLU A 104 12.69 6.30 -7.26
N PHE A 105 11.79 5.64 -7.99
CA PHE A 105 11.14 4.41 -7.54
C PHE A 105 11.69 3.20 -8.30
N GLN A 106 12.22 2.23 -7.54
CA GLN A 106 12.63 0.95 -8.05
C GLN A 106 11.55 -0.10 -7.78
N ARG A 107 11.19 -0.86 -8.82
CA ARG A 107 10.20 -1.94 -8.71
C ARG A 107 10.83 -3.19 -8.10
N ASN A 108 10.39 -3.55 -6.90
CA ASN A 108 10.89 -4.72 -6.18
C ASN A 108 10.12 -6.00 -6.52
N LEU A 109 8.80 -5.87 -6.68
CA LEU A 109 7.92 -7.01 -6.90
C LEU A 109 6.88 -6.67 -7.95
N HIS A 110 6.64 -7.62 -8.84
CA HIS A 110 5.50 -7.61 -9.73
C HIS A 110 5.05 -9.04 -9.97
N THR A 111 3.87 -9.39 -9.46
CA THR A 111 3.35 -10.76 -9.52
C THR A 111 1.90 -10.72 -9.95
N ALA A 112 1.55 -11.56 -10.92
CA ALA A 112 0.19 -11.91 -11.23
C ALA A 112 -0.10 -13.32 -10.72
N TYR A 113 -1.34 -13.57 -10.29
CA TYR A 113 -1.78 -14.90 -9.86
C TYR A 113 -3.19 -15.20 -10.33
N ALA A 114 -3.46 -16.49 -10.49
CA ALA A 114 -4.80 -17.02 -10.69
C ALA A 114 -5.01 -18.17 -9.70
N LYS A 115 -6.20 -18.25 -9.10
CA LYS A 115 -6.58 -19.31 -8.16
C LYS A 115 -8.01 -19.75 -8.45
N LEU A 116 -8.24 -21.06 -8.44
CA LEU A 116 -9.56 -21.67 -8.45
C LEU A 116 -9.84 -22.28 -7.07
N SER A 117 -11.06 -22.08 -6.57
CA SER A 117 -11.56 -22.66 -5.32
C SER A 117 -12.87 -23.36 -5.64
N VAL A 118 -12.93 -24.66 -5.40
CA VAL A 118 -14.10 -25.50 -5.70
C VAL A 118 -14.47 -26.30 -4.46
N THR A 119 -15.78 -26.52 -4.28
CA THR A 119 -16.35 -27.32 -3.19
C THR A 119 -17.05 -28.54 -3.79
N PHE A 120 -16.80 -29.73 -3.24
CA PHE A 120 -17.34 -31.00 -3.72
C PHE A 120 -18.48 -31.51 -2.85
#